data_AF-A0A0C9ZAL2-F1
#
_entry.id   AF-A0A0C9ZAL2-F1
#
_cell.length_a   1.000
_cell.length_b   1.000
_cell.length_c   1.000
_cell.angle_alpha   90.00
_cell.angle_beta   90.00
_cell.angle_gamma   90.00
#
_symmetry.space_group_name_H-M   'P 1'
#
loop_
_entity.id
_entity.type
_entity.pdbx_description
1 polymer ?
#
loop_
_entity_poly.entity_id
_entity_poly.type
_entity_poly.pdbx_seq_one_letter_code
_entity_poly.pdbx_strand_id
1 'polypeptide(L)'
;IKWVCWYLNRETATLWNTIVDQEANDWDAFIMSLIEVYPGALGLERTFVKQDLYDLLRVQVKKDIETEEDLSEYYRKYTEITHYLIGQQKITSDDFDSYILEGLDPKLRQEVLLNLKFHFGIHHHDDPWPLDYVMQELKFLMDDRFKTTRSKAVRRGVVQLSMGEEAT
;
A
#
# COMPACT_ATOMS: atom_id res chain seq x y z
N ILE A 1 8.46 14.20 -11.37
CA ILE A 1 7.10 14.72 -11.62
C ILE A 1 6.44 14.08 -12.86
N LYS A 2 7.09 14.08 -14.03
CA LYS A 2 6.54 13.57 -15.32
C LYS A 2 5.85 12.20 -15.30
N TRP A 3 6.37 11.24 -14.53
CA TRP A 3 5.78 9.88 -14.46
C TRP A 3 4.39 9.84 -13.83
N VAL A 4 4.02 10.81 -12.99
CA VAL A 4 2.71 10.86 -12.32
C VAL A 4 1.58 11.00 -13.35
N CYS A 5 1.82 11.69 -14.47
CA CYS A 5 0.83 11.89 -15.53
C CYS A 5 0.37 10.58 -16.20
N TRP A 6 1.14 9.49 -16.11
CA TRP A 6 0.79 8.19 -16.69
C TRP A 6 -0.34 7.48 -15.92
N TYR A 7 -0.56 7.88 -14.67
CA TYR A 7 -1.59 7.30 -13.79
C TYR A 7 -2.90 8.10 -13.82
N LEU A 8 -2.92 9.23 -14.52
CA LEU A 8 -4.09 10.12 -14.59
C LEU A 8 -4.96 9.78 -15.80
N ASN A 9 -6.25 10.08 -15.70
CA ASN A 9 -7.10 10.06 -16.89
C ASN A 9 -6.58 11.06 -17.94
N ARG A 10 -6.94 10.85 -19.20
CA ARG A 10 -6.39 11.60 -20.34
C ARG A 10 -6.53 13.13 -20.18
N GLU A 11 -7.66 13.60 -19.66
CA GLU A 11 -7.93 15.03 -19.52
C GLU A 11 -7.05 15.65 -18.43
N THR A 12 -7.01 15.01 -17.25
CA THR A 12 -6.16 15.45 -16.13
C THR A 12 -4.68 15.33 -16.48
N ALA A 13 -4.26 14.27 -17.19
CA ALA A 13 -2.88 14.08 -17.63
C ALA A 13 -2.44 15.19 -18.58
N THR A 14 -3.31 15.62 -19.50
CA THR A 14 -3.00 16.68 -20.46
C THR A 14 -2.74 18.00 -19.74
N LEU A 15 -3.61 18.35 -18.79
CA LEU A 15 -3.48 19.54 -17.94
C LEU A 15 -2.20 19.49 -17.09
N TRP A 16 -1.95 18.37 -16.41
CA TRP A 16 -0.76 18.23 -15.56
C TRP A 16 0.53 18.25 -16.38
N ASN A 17 0.55 17.65 -17.58
CA ASN A 17 1.72 17.72 -18.46
C ASN A 17 2.09 19.16 -18.84
N THR A 18 1.10 20.05 -19.06
CA THR A 18 1.39 21.47 -19.32
C THR A 18 2.10 22.15 -18.13
N ILE A 19 1.70 21.83 -16.91
CA ILE A 19 2.33 22.36 -15.69
C ILE A 19 3.72 21.72 -15.51
N VAL A 20 3.85 20.42 -15.72
CA VAL A 20 5.13 19.70 -15.63
C VAL A 20 6.13 20.25 -16.64
N ASP A 21 5.73 20.55 -17.87
CA ASP A 21 6.67 21.06 -18.89
C ASP A 21 7.22 22.47 -18.53
N GLN A 22 6.49 23.22 -17.69
CA GLN A 22 6.90 24.55 -17.21
C GLN A 22 7.73 24.47 -15.93
N GLU A 23 7.30 23.65 -14.97
CA GLU A 23 7.83 23.63 -13.59
C GLU A 23 8.49 22.29 -13.21
N ALA A 24 8.88 21.45 -14.18
CA ALA A 24 9.35 20.06 -13.96
C ALA A 24 10.50 19.90 -12.95
N ASN A 25 11.30 20.93 -12.77
CA ASN A 25 12.51 20.92 -11.94
C ASN A 25 12.30 21.52 -10.54
N ASP A 26 11.14 22.12 -10.27
CA ASP A 26 10.80 22.74 -9.00
C ASP A 26 9.50 22.14 -8.46
N TRP A 27 9.63 21.35 -7.40
CA TRP A 27 8.49 20.69 -6.76
C TRP A 27 7.49 21.69 -6.17
N ASP A 28 7.98 22.75 -5.55
CA ASP A 28 7.13 23.73 -4.88
C ASP A 28 6.39 24.59 -5.91
N ALA A 29 7.07 25.01 -6.98
CA ALA A 29 6.43 25.73 -8.09
C ALA A 29 5.38 24.88 -8.81
N PHE A 30 5.65 23.59 -9.00
CA PHE A 30 4.67 22.63 -9.54
C PHE A 30 3.42 22.54 -8.64
N ILE A 31 3.59 22.40 -7.32
CA ILE A 31 2.47 22.31 -6.38
C ILE A 31 1.66 23.61 -6.34
N MET A 32 2.32 24.77 -6.34
CA MET A 32 1.64 26.07 -6.38
C MET A 32 0.79 26.25 -7.63
N SER A 33 1.32 25.86 -8.79
CA SER A 33 0.59 25.87 -10.06
C SER A 33 -0.60 24.91 -10.04
N LEU A 34 -0.43 23.75 -9.39
CA LEU A 34 -1.52 22.79 -9.22
C LEU A 34 -2.65 23.37 -8.35
N ILE A 35 -2.30 24.02 -7.25
CA ILE A 35 -3.25 24.65 -6.33
C ILE A 35 -4.07 25.74 -7.04
N GLU A 36 -3.43 26.54 -7.90
CA GLU A 36 -4.10 27.58 -8.69
C GLU A 36 -5.16 26.99 -9.63
N VAL A 37 -4.86 25.85 -10.24
CA VAL A 37 -5.73 25.19 -11.23
C VAL A 37 -6.87 24.39 -10.59
N TYR A 38 -6.75 23.98 -9.32
CA TYR A 38 -7.77 23.26 -8.58
C TYR A 38 -8.31 24.07 -7.39
N PRO A 39 -9.35 24.92 -7.60
CA PRO A 39 -10.00 25.66 -6.53
C PRO A 39 -10.49 24.71 -5.43
N GLY A 40 -9.96 24.86 -4.22
CA GLY A 40 -10.24 23.97 -3.09
C GLY A 40 -9.09 23.01 -2.73
N ALA A 41 -8.01 22.97 -3.51
CA ALA A 41 -6.80 22.23 -3.15
C ALA A 41 -6.18 22.71 -1.82
N LEU A 42 -6.29 24.01 -1.50
CA LEU A 42 -5.90 24.58 -0.20
C LEU A 42 -6.90 24.29 0.93
N GLY A 43 -8.16 23.97 0.60
CA GLY A 43 -9.28 23.92 1.55
C GLY A 43 -9.73 22.51 1.94
N LEU A 44 -9.22 21.47 1.27
CA LEU A 44 -9.46 20.08 1.60
C LEU A 44 -8.31 19.54 2.47
N GLU A 45 -8.03 20.20 3.60
CA GLU A 45 -7.30 19.49 4.65
C GLU A 45 -8.23 18.38 5.15
N ARG A 46 -8.03 17.16 4.63
CA ARG A 46 -8.62 15.97 5.23
C ARG A 46 -8.17 15.96 6.68
N THR A 47 -9.11 16.16 7.60
CA THR A 47 -8.83 16.16 9.02
C THR A 47 -9.02 14.74 9.53
N PHE A 48 -7.92 14.10 9.92
CA PHE A 48 -7.97 12.79 10.55
C PHE A 48 -7.84 12.89 12.08
N VAL A 49 -8.52 12.00 12.77
CA VAL A 49 -8.39 11.74 14.20
C VAL A 49 -7.84 10.33 14.41
N LYS A 50 -7.33 10.03 15.62
CA LYS A 50 -6.82 8.69 15.95
C LYS A 50 -7.85 7.59 15.72
N GLN A 51 -9.14 7.90 15.90
CA GLN A 51 -10.22 6.96 15.66
C GLN A 51 -10.27 6.47 14.21
N ASP A 52 -9.97 7.32 13.23
CA ASP A 52 -9.96 6.94 11.81
C ASP A 52 -8.89 5.87 11.53
N LEU A 53 -7.73 5.98 12.19
CA LEU A 53 -6.69 4.96 12.13
C LEU A 53 -7.20 3.64 12.71
N TYR A 54 -7.77 3.65 13.92
CA TYR A 54 -8.26 2.43 14.54
C TYR A 54 -9.40 1.77 13.75
N ASP A 55 -10.29 2.58 13.16
CA ASP A 55 -11.36 2.09 12.30
C ASP A 55 -10.81 1.47 11.01
N LEU A 56 -9.78 2.09 10.40
CA LEU A 56 -9.06 1.50 9.26
C LEU A 56 -8.50 0.13 9.63
N LEU A 57 -7.74 0.03 10.73
CA LEU A 57 -7.12 -1.23 11.16
C LEU A 57 -8.19 -2.31 11.43
N ARG A 58 -9.27 -1.95 12.14
CA ARG A 58 -10.36 -2.87 12.48
C ARG A 58 -11.10 -3.40 11.26
N VAL A 59 -11.26 -2.57 10.23
CA VAL A 59 -11.86 -3.00 8.96
C VAL A 59 -10.87 -3.83 8.16
N GLN A 60 -9.60 -3.44 8.14
CA GLN A 60 -8.58 -4.12 7.34
C GLN A 60 -8.28 -5.52 7.84
N VAL A 61 -8.20 -5.77 9.15
CA VAL A 61 -7.94 -7.11 9.73
C VAL A 61 -8.93 -8.18 9.25
N LYS A 62 -10.14 -7.75 8.86
CA LYS A 62 -11.20 -8.65 8.37
C LYS A 62 -11.13 -8.90 6.86
N LYS A 63 -10.23 -8.21 6.15
CA LYS A 63 -10.02 -8.33 4.71
C LYS A 63 -8.70 -9.06 4.49
N ASP A 64 -8.77 -10.15 3.76
CA ASP A 64 -7.58 -10.85 3.33
C ASP A 64 -6.83 -10.02 2.29
N ILE A 65 -5.52 -9.90 2.43
CA ILE A 65 -4.66 -9.25 1.42
C ILE A 65 -4.20 -10.35 0.47
N GLU A 66 -4.94 -10.53 -0.63
CA GLU A 66 -4.66 -11.56 -1.61
C GLU A 66 -3.86 -11.03 -2.80
N THR A 67 -4.05 -9.77 -3.17
CA THR A 67 -3.47 -9.13 -4.37
C THR A 67 -2.55 -7.96 -4.03
N GLU A 68 -1.62 -7.62 -4.94
CA GLU A 68 -0.74 -6.46 -4.78
C GLU A 68 -1.55 -5.16 -4.70
N GLU A 69 -2.69 -5.12 -5.39
CA GLU A 69 -3.67 -4.05 -5.34
C GLU A 69 -4.26 -3.89 -3.93
N ASP A 70 -4.63 -5.00 -3.24
CA ASP A 70 -5.15 -4.96 -1.87
C ASP A 70 -4.11 -4.39 -0.89
N LEU A 71 -2.86 -4.86 -1.01
CA LEU A 71 -1.76 -4.36 -0.17
C LEU A 71 -1.53 -2.87 -0.43
N SER A 72 -1.50 -2.47 -1.70
CA SER A 72 -1.32 -1.08 -2.10
C SER A 72 -2.46 -0.18 -1.63
N GLU A 73 -3.70 -0.67 -1.66
CA GLU A 73 -4.86 0.07 -1.15
C GLU A 73 -4.75 0.29 0.36
N TYR A 74 -4.45 -0.76 1.12
CA TYR A 74 -4.26 -0.65 2.56
C TYR A 74 -3.12 0.32 2.88
N TYR A 75 -1.96 0.16 2.24
CA TYR A 75 -0.79 0.99 2.46
C TYR A 75 -1.06 2.48 2.20
N ARG A 76 -1.75 2.82 1.10
CA ARG A 76 -2.11 4.21 0.78
C ARG A 76 -3.03 4.83 1.84
N LYS A 77 -4.06 4.10 2.29
CA LYS A 77 -4.97 4.59 3.33
C LYS A 77 -4.26 4.76 4.66
N TYR A 78 -3.41 3.80 5.01
CA TYR A 78 -2.62 3.82 6.23
C TYR A 78 -1.68 5.03 6.27
N THR A 79 -0.90 5.23 5.21
CA THR A 79 0.07 6.35 5.11
C THR A 79 -0.64 7.71 5.06
N GLU A 80 -1.78 7.81 4.37
CA GLU A 80 -2.56 9.04 4.33
C GLU A 80 -2.99 9.48 5.74
N ILE A 81 -3.61 8.58 6.51
CA ILE A 81 -4.07 8.90 7.87
C ILE A 81 -2.89 9.19 8.79
N THR A 82 -1.88 8.32 8.79
CA THR A 82 -0.79 8.41 9.75
C THR A 82 0.15 9.58 9.49
N HIS A 83 0.49 9.91 8.24
CA HIS A 83 1.29 11.09 7.93
C HIS A 83 0.61 12.38 8.41
N TYR A 84 -0.71 12.48 8.23
CA TYR A 84 -1.47 13.61 8.79
C TYR A 84 -1.35 13.63 10.32
N LEU A 85 -1.57 12.49 11.00
CA LEU A 85 -1.51 12.42 12.46
C LEU A 85 -0.09 12.72 13.01
N ILE A 86 0.97 12.29 12.34
CA ILE A 86 2.37 12.62 12.69
C ILE A 86 2.62 14.12 12.50
N GLY A 87 2.19 14.69 11.37
CA GLY A 87 2.31 16.13 11.09
C GLY A 87 1.60 17.00 12.14
N GLN A 88 0.50 16.48 12.71
CA GLN A 88 -0.24 17.11 13.81
C GLN A 88 0.26 16.70 15.21
N GLN A 89 1.38 15.97 15.30
CA GLN A 89 1.97 15.45 16.56
C GLN A 89 1.00 14.63 17.42
N LYS A 90 0.01 14.00 16.78
CA LYS A 90 -0.97 13.14 17.46
C LYS A 90 -0.40 11.74 17.70
N ILE A 91 0.46 11.24 16.83
CA ILE A 91 1.17 9.96 16.95
C ILE A 91 2.67 10.16 16.66
N THR A 92 3.51 9.25 17.11
CA THR A 92 4.96 9.27 16.86
C THR A 92 5.33 8.49 15.58
N SER A 93 6.62 8.53 15.20
CA SER A 93 7.13 7.65 14.14
C SER A 93 7.12 6.18 14.56
N ASP A 94 7.39 5.90 15.84
CA ASP A 94 7.37 4.53 16.37
C ASP A 94 5.94 3.98 16.37
N ASP A 95 4.95 4.81 16.70
CA ASP A 95 3.52 4.48 16.54
C ASP A 95 3.23 4.08 15.08
N PHE A 96 3.75 4.85 14.11
CA PHE A 96 3.60 4.56 12.68
C PHE A 96 4.24 3.24 12.24
N ASP A 97 5.38 2.86 12.77
CA ASP A 97 5.98 1.56 12.46
C ASP A 97 5.23 0.41 13.16
N SER A 98 4.65 0.66 14.34
CA SER A 98 3.93 -0.38 15.10
C SER A 98 2.57 -0.77 14.49
N TYR A 99 1.77 0.20 14.06
CA TYR A 99 0.37 -0.05 13.69
C TYR A 99 0.18 -0.75 12.33
N ILE A 100 1.16 -0.72 11.42
CA ILE A 100 1.01 -1.31 10.09
C ILE A 100 0.70 -2.82 10.16
N LEU A 101 1.37 -3.53 11.06
CA LEU A 101 1.19 -4.96 11.29
C LEU A 101 -0.15 -5.28 11.95
N GLU A 102 -0.76 -4.32 12.66
CA GLU A 102 -2.05 -4.52 13.34
C GLU A 102 -3.22 -4.59 12.38
N GLY A 103 -3.11 -4.00 11.19
CA GLY A 103 -4.16 -4.06 10.17
C GLY A 103 -4.13 -5.34 9.33
N LEU A 104 -3.10 -6.19 9.47
CA LEU A 104 -2.98 -7.44 8.73
C LEU A 104 -3.89 -8.52 9.32
N ASP A 105 -4.36 -9.44 8.47
CA ASP A 105 -5.06 -10.62 8.99
C ASP A 105 -4.11 -11.43 9.91
N PRO A 106 -4.65 -12.15 10.92
CA PRO A 106 -3.80 -12.80 11.92
C PRO A 106 -2.83 -13.83 11.35
N LYS A 107 -3.16 -14.50 10.24
CA LYS A 107 -2.28 -15.52 9.65
C LYS A 107 -1.14 -14.85 8.90
N LEU A 108 -1.44 -13.87 8.06
CA LEU A 108 -0.43 -13.08 7.36
C LEU A 108 0.50 -12.37 8.34
N ARG A 109 -0.05 -11.76 9.40
CA ARG A 109 0.76 -11.12 10.44
C ARG A 109 1.75 -12.09 11.07
N GLN A 110 1.31 -13.31 11.39
CA GLN A 110 2.19 -14.32 11.99
C GLN A 110 3.32 -14.72 11.03
N GLU A 111 3.01 -14.93 9.75
CA GLU A 111 4.01 -15.28 8.74
C GLU A 111 5.04 -14.16 8.54
N VAL A 112 4.58 -12.90 8.43
CA VAL A 112 5.45 -11.73 8.31
C VAL A 112 6.38 -11.62 9.53
N LEU A 113 5.84 -11.77 10.75
CA LEU A 113 6.63 -11.72 11.97
C LEU A 113 7.67 -12.84 12.07
N LEU A 114 7.36 -14.05 11.58
CA LEU A 114 8.30 -15.16 11.53
C LEU A 114 9.44 -14.88 10.54
N ASN A 115 9.10 -14.39 9.34
CA ASN A 115 10.08 -14.02 8.33
C ASN A 115 10.99 -12.87 8.81
N LEU A 116 10.42 -11.83 9.41
CA LEU A 116 11.17 -10.71 9.95
C LEU A 116 12.22 -11.18 10.96
N LYS A 117 11.82 -12.04 11.91
CA LYS A 117 12.74 -12.63 12.88
C LYS A 117 13.81 -13.51 12.24
N PHE A 118 13.46 -14.23 11.18
CA PHE A 118 14.38 -15.11 10.47
C PHE A 118 15.44 -14.32 9.67
N HIS A 119 15.03 -13.26 8.97
CA HIS A 119 15.93 -12.47 8.12
C HIS A 119 16.71 -11.38 8.87
N PHE A 120 16.10 -10.74 9.86
CA PHE A 120 16.68 -9.59 10.56
C PHE A 120 17.11 -9.89 12.00
N GLY A 121 16.83 -11.11 12.49
CA GLY A 121 17.30 -11.59 13.79
C GLY A 121 16.38 -11.24 14.96
N ILE A 122 16.96 -11.25 16.17
CA ILE A 122 16.22 -11.01 17.41
C ILE A 122 15.98 -9.51 17.55
N HIS A 123 14.71 -9.10 17.45
CA HIS A 123 14.26 -7.74 17.70
C HIS A 123 13.69 -7.60 19.11
N HIS A 124 13.87 -6.44 19.74
CA HIS A 124 13.30 -6.20 21.06
C HIS A 124 11.77 -6.10 20.93
N HIS A 125 11.04 -6.63 21.92
CA HIS A 125 9.57 -6.65 21.86
C HIS A 125 8.97 -5.23 21.82
N ASP A 126 9.62 -4.29 22.52
CA ASP A 126 9.13 -2.91 22.65
C ASP A 126 9.52 -2.01 21.46
N ASP A 127 10.41 -2.49 20.58
CA ASP A 127 10.81 -1.75 19.40
C ASP A 127 9.94 -2.17 18.21
N PRO A 128 9.26 -1.24 17.51
CA PRO A 128 8.49 -1.58 16.34
C PRO A 128 9.40 -2.05 15.21
N TRP A 129 8.87 -2.88 14.32
CA TRP A 129 9.58 -3.25 13.10
C TRP A 129 9.53 -2.07 12.12
N PRO A 130 10.67 -1.62 11.58
CA PRO A 130 10.67 -0.56 10.57
C PRO A 130 9.75 -0.92 9.40
N LEU A 131 8.90 0.01 8.99
CA LEU A 131 7.92 -0.20 7.92
C LEU A 131 8.57 -0.78 6.65
N ASP A 132 9.78 -0.33 6.28
CA ASP A 132 10.48 -0.81 5.09
C ASP A 132 10.73 -2.32 5.13
N TYR A 133 11.09 -2.86 6.30
CA TYR A 133 11.30 -4.30 6.48
C TYR A 133 9.98 -5.05 6.41
N VAL A 134 8.93 -4.50 7.04
CA VAL A 134 7.57 -5.08 6.98
C VAL A 134 7.07 -5.16 5.53
N MET A 135 7.23 -4.08 4.76
CA MET A 135 6.79 -4.00 3.37
C MET A 135 7.61 -4.91 2.45
N GLN A 136 8.91 -5.07 2.71
CA GLN A 136 9.75 -6.01 2.00
C GLN A 136 9.27 -7.45 2.20
N GLU A 137 8.99 -7.85 3.44
CA GLU A 137 8.51 -9.21 3.75
C GLU A 137 7.11 -9.48 3.23
N LEU A 138 6.21 -8.49 3.32
CA LEU A 138 4.87 -8.60 2.72
C LEU A 138 4.96 -8.88 1.22
N LYS A 139 5.75 -8.09 0.48
CA LYS A 139 5.94 -8.30 -0.97
C LYS A 139 6.56 -9.66 -1.28
N PHE A 140 7.55 -10.11 -0.52
CA PHE A 140 8.17 -11.42 -0.69
C PHE A 140 7.16 -12.56 -0.51
N LEU A 141 6.41 -12.54 0.60
CA LEU A 141 5.39 -13.56 0.88
C LEU A 141 4.26 -13.55 -0.14
N MET A 142 3.90 -12.37 -0.65
CA MET A 142 2.88 -12.25 -1.67
C MET A 142 3.36 -12.78 -3.02
N ASP A 143 4.59 -12.49 -3.45
CA ASP A 143 5.16 -13.04 -4.68
C ASP A 143 5.24 -14.58 -4.64
N ASP A 144 5.62 -15.16 -3.50
CA ASP A 144 5.60 -16.62 -3.30
C ASP A 144 4.17 -17.21 -3.37
N ARG A 145 3.20 -16.53 -2.75
CA ARG A 145 1.77 -16.89 -2.85
C ARG A 145 1.23 -16.77 -4.27
N PHE A 146 1.60 -15.73 -5.01
CA PHE A 146 1.19 -15.53 -6.40
C PHE A 146 1.75 -16.61 -7.31
N LYS A 147 3.04 -16.96 -7.15
CA LYS A 147 3.69 -18.06 -7.87
C LYS A 147 3.02 -19.40 -7.56
N THR A 148 2.74 -19.67 -6.29
CA THR A 148 2.10 -20.92 -5.85
C THR A 148 0.66 -21.03 -6.35
N THR A 149 -0.11 -19.94 -6.32
CA THR A 149 -1.51 -19.91 -6.77
C THR A 149 -1.61 -20.03 -8.29
N ARG A 150 -0.73 -19.34 -9.03
CA ARG A 150 -0.61 -19.49 -10.49
C ARG A 150 -0.21 -20.92 -10.88
N SER A 151 0.71 -21.55 -10.15
CA SER A 151 1.09 -22.96 -10.37
C SER A 151 -0.08 -23.93 -10.11
N LYS A 152 -0.85 -23.72 -9.04
CA LYS A 152 -2.06 -24.52 -8.75
C LYS A 152 -3.16 -24.33 -9.80
N ALA A 153 -3.38 -23.11 -10.28
CA ALA A 153 -4.35 -22.82 -11.34
C ALA A 153 -3.95 -23.47 -12.68
N VAL A 154 -2.67 -23.40 -13.06
CA VAL A 154 -2.14 -24.09 -14.25
C VAL A 154 -2.31 -25.61 -14.13
N ARG A 155 -1.98 -26.20 -12.97
CA ARG A 155 -2.18 -27.65 -12.75
C ARG A 155 -3.65 -28.06 -12.82
N ARG A 156 -4.58 -27.26 -12.27
CA ARG A 156 -6.03 -27.54 -12.39
C ARG A 156 -6.52 -27.41 -13.84
N GLY A 157 -6.05 -26.41 -14.58
CA GLY A 157 -6.39 -26.24 -16.00
C GLY A 157 -5.87 -27.39 -16.88
N VAL A 158 -4.66 -27.88 -16.62
CA VAL A 158 -4.08 -29.04 -17.31
C VAL A 158 -4.87 -30.33 -17.01
N VAL A 159 -5.29 -30.54 -15.76
CA VAL A 159 -6.10 -31.71 -15.37
C VAL A 159 -7.51 -31.65 -15.97
N GLN A 160 -8.10 -30.47 -16.13
CA GLN A 160 -9.41 -30.32 -16.79
C GLN A 160 -9.33 -30.52 -18.32
N LEU A 161 -8.22 -30.15 -18.96
CA LEU A 161 -8.00 -30.40 -20.39
C LEU A 161 -7.71 -31.88 -20.69
N SER A 162 -7.00 -32.60 -19.81
CA SER A 162 -6.71 -34.03 -19.99
C SER A 162 -7.91 -34.95 -19.74
N MET A 163 -8.90 -34.50 -18.97
CA MET A 163 -10.13 -35.25 -18.68
C MET A 163 -11.19 -35.16 -19.80
N GLY A 164 -10.92 -34.37 -20.85
CA GLY A 164 -11.85 -34.15 -21.98
C GLY A 164 -11.57 -34.97 -23.24
N GLU A 165 -10.50 -35.78 -23.28
CA GLU A 165 -10.04 -36.46 -24.50
C GLU A 165 -10.24 -37.99 -24.54
N GLU A 166 -10.87 -38.60 -23.53
CA GLU A 166 -11.11 -40.07 -23.49
C GLU A 166 -12.60 -40.47 -23.61
N ALA A 167 -13.40 -39.73 -24.37
CA ALA A 167 -14.78 -40.13 -24.66
C ALA A 167 -15.20 -39.83 -26.10
N THR A 168 -14.71 -40.63 -27.05
CA THR A 168 -15.41 -40.94 -28.33
C THR A 168 -14.90 -42.23 -28.92
#